data_AF-A0A496B3Y0-F1
#
_entry.id   AF-A0A496B3Y0-F1
#
_cell.length_a   1.000
_cell.length_b   1.000
_cell.length_c   1.000
_cell.angle_alpha   90.00
_cell.angle_beta   90.00
_cell.angle_gamma   90.00
#
_symmetry.space_group_name_H-M   'P 1'
#
loop_
_entity.id
_entity.type
_entity.pdbx_description
1 polymer ?
#
loop_
_entity_poly.entity_id
_entity_poly.type
_entity_poly.pdbx_seq_one_letter_code
_entity_poly.pdbx_strand_id
1 'polypeptide(L)'
;MRHFLQFAFFILVAICSLLGCQDASDNLLIEEQPPAVAAQDETQPPEPIATQPTLADTFARLRNVFPETMRDADFTALRKVTRSRLYLDFLAQEYPTAPPVETLEAYYQRVPDEARYRRFLKPWIPKPLETDIEMIHPLVLYARRGEVILFKLHHDPNLGLAALEQLADPKWVDIDVGLERWFILHDIDMADNVLFADALLLFAKESLRADAIWLHELFEAHGSDDGLLWCALRKPALTGEILTHFSDTATFLTWVEEKSDETEQ
;
A
#
# COMPACT_ATOMS: atom_id res chain seq x y z
N MET A 1 19.38 12.48 21.48
CA MET A 1 18.48 12.07 22.58
C MET A 1 17.88 13.22 23.40
N ARG A 2 18.62 14.26 23.84
CA ARG A 2 18.05 15.32 24.72
C ARG A 2 17.06 16.30 24.05
N HIS A 3 17.06 16.40 22.72
CA HIS A 3 16.12 17.26 21.97
C HIS A 3 14.79 16.58 21.59
N PHE A 4 14.70 15.25 21.68
CA PHE A 4 13.49 14.50 21.34
C PHE A 4 12.45 14.56 22.49
N LEU A 5 12.92 14.55 23.74
CA LEU A 5 12.08 14.63 24.93
C LEU A 5 11.36 16.00 25.09
N GLN A 6 11.93 17.08 24.54
CA GLN A 6 11.30 18.41 24.58
C GLN A 6 10.19 18.58 23.53
N PHE A 7 10.21 17.77 22.46
CA PHE A 7 9.19 17.80 21.41
C PHE A 7 7.89 17.11 21.86
N ALA A 8 8.00 16.04 22.66
CA ALA A 8 6.87 15.30 23.21
C ALA A 8 6.05 16.09 24.26
N PHE A 9 6.65 17.06 24.96
CA PHE A 9 5.98 17.79 26.05
C PHE A 9 5.05 18.93 25.58
N PHE A 10 5.25 19.48 24.38
CA PHE A 10 4.44 20.60 23.86
C PHE A 10 3.10 20.17 23.24
N ILE A 11 2.98 18.91 22.81
CA ILE A 11 1.76 18.37 22.18
C ILE A 11 0.67 18.07 23.23
N LEU A 12 1.07 17.87 24.49
CA LEU A 12 0.21 17.32 25.54
C LEU A 12 -0.76 18.34 26.19
N VAL A 13 -0.66 19.65 25.92
CA VAL A 13 -1.44 20.69 26.63
C VAL A 13 -2.63 21.23 25.82
N ALA A 14 -2.72 20.95 24.51
CA ALA A 14 -3.73 21.57 23.65
C ALA A 14 -5.05 20.76 23.48
N ILE A 15 -5.11 19.50 23.93
CA ILE A 15 -6.17 18.55 23.53
C ILE A 15 -7.20 18.29 24.65
N CYS A 16 -7.20 19.10 25.73
CA CYS A 16 -8.15 18.92 26.86
C CYS A 16 -9.54 19.52 26.67
N SER A 17 -9.92 19.98 25.47
CA SER A 17 -11.24 20.56 25.25
C SER A 17 -11.84 19.98 23.98
N LEU A 18 -12.78 19.03 24.12
CA LEU A 18 -13.88 18.68 23.20
C LEU A 18 -14.17 17.16 23.25
N LEU A 19 -14.60 16.66 24.40
CA LEU A 19 -15.32 15.39 24.52
C LEU A 19 -16.82 15.68 24.46
N GLY A 20 -17.47 15.27 23.37
CA GLY A 20 -18.92 15.22 23.22
C GLY A 20 -19.35 13.81 22.86
N CYS A 21 -20.02 13.14 23.81
CA CYS A 21 -20.61 11.82 23.65
C CYS A 21 -21.77 11.82 22.66
N GLN A 22 -22.00 10.71 21.95
CA GLN A 22 -23.38 10.27 21.70
C GLN A 22 -23.48 8.76 21.51
N ASP A 23 -24.45 8.21 22.24
CA ASP A 23 -24.79 6.81 22.41
C ASP A 23 -25.58 6.20 21.24
N ALA A 24 -25.56 4.87 21.25
CA ALA A 24 -26.20 3.92 20.36
C ALA A 24 -27.74 3.94 20.34
N SER A 25 -28.32 3.33 19.28
CA SER A 25 -29.37 2.31 19.46
C SER A 25 -29.55 1.42 18.23
N ASP A 26 -29.59 0.12 18.49
CA ASP A 26 -30.03 -0.96 17.61
C ASP A 26 -31.49 -0.82 17.12
N ASN A 27 -31.82 -1.46 15.99
CA ASN A 27 -32.89 -2.49 15.95
C ASN A 27 -33.02 -3.22 14.60
N LEU A 28 -32.86 -4.55 14.71
CA LEU A 28 -33.73 -5.64 14.23
C LEU A 28 -34.03 -5.84 12.72
N LEU A 29 -33.37 -6.89 12.19
CA LEU A 29 -33.92 -8.13 11.60
C LEU A 29 -35.27 -8.05 10.88
N ILE A 30 -35.27 -8.39 9.58
CA ILE A 30 -36.19 -9.38 8.98
C ILE A 30 -35.42 -10.15 7.88
N GLU A 31 -35.26 -11.46 8.07
CA GLU A 31 -34.94 -12.46 7.04
C GLU A 31 -36.11 -12.62 6.06
N GLU A 32 -35.86 -12.58 4.76
CA GLU A 32 -36.75 -13.16 3.75
C GLU A 32 -36.05 -14.28 2.99
N GLN A 33 -36.66 -15.45 3.07
CA GLN A 33 -36.28 -16.73 2.48
C GLN A 33 -36.65 -16.75 0.98
N PRO A 34 -35.78 -17.20 0.05
CA PRO A 34 -36.14 -17.31 -1.37
C PRO A 34 -36.93 -18.59 -1.68
N PRO A 35 -37.91 -18.57 -2.60
CA PRO A 35 -38.71 -19.74 -2.91
C PRO A 35 -38.02 -20.72 -3.87
N ALA A 36 -38.43 -21.97 -3.69
CA ALA A 36 -38.13 -23.23 -4.39
C ALA A 36 -37.73 -23.15 -5.88
N VAL A 37 -36.60 -23.81 -6.19
CA VAL A 37 -36.12 -24.14 -7.53
C VAL A 37 -36.98 -25.26 -8.14
N ALA A 38 -37.64 -24.96 -9.25
CA ALA A 38 -38.20 -25.96 -10.15
C ALA A 38 -37.10 -26.44 -11.11
N ALA A 39 -36.88 -27.75 -11.15
CA ALA A 39 -35.97 -28.42 -12.07
C ALA A 39 -36.47 -28.31 -13.52
N GLN A 40 -35.62 -27.84 -14.43
CA GLN A 40 -35.78 -28.06 -15.87
C GLN A 40 -34.43 -28.38 -16.54
N ASP A 41 -34.40 -29.62 -17.05
CA ASP A 41 -33.83 -30.12 -18.30
C ASP A 41 -32.36 -29.86 -18.67
N GLU A 42 -31.61 -30.96 -18.66
CA GLU A 42 -30.36 -31.16 -19.39
C GLU A 42 -30.63 -31.19 -20.90
N THR A 43 -30.03 -30.29 -21.68
CA THR A 43 -29.32 -30.59 -22.95
C THR A 43 -28.98 -29.30 -23.69
N GLN A 44 -27.91 -28.64 -23.25
CA GLN A 44 -27.23 -27.64 -24.06
C GLN A 44 -25.73 -27.99 -24.05
N PRO A 45 -25.04 -28.06 -25.20
CA PRO A 45 -23.58 -28.18 -25.22
C PRO A 45 -23.01 -27.03 -24.37
N PRO A 46 -22.02 -27.28 -23.50
CA PRO A 46 -21.46 -26.20 -22.70
C PRO A 46 -20.98 -25.10 -23.64
N GLU A 47 -21.57 -23.91 -23.52
CA GLU A 47 -21.03 -22.72 -24.17
C GLU A 47 -19.54 -22.63 -23.83
N PRO A 48 -18.68 -22.22 -24.77
CA PRO A 48 -17.27 -22.02 -24.47
C PRO A 48 -17.20 -21.03 -23.31
N ILE A 49 -16.76 -21.51 -22.15
CA ILE A 49 -16.57 -20.70 -20.95
C ILE A 49 -15.70 -19.54 -21.39
N ALA A 50 -16.29 -18.32 -21.41
CA ALA A 50 -15.58 -17.10 -21.73
C ALA A 50 -14.34 -17.06 -20.83
N THR A 51 -13.19 -17.39 -21.41
CA THR A 51 -11.97 -17.58 -20.64
C THR A 51 -11.60 -16.22 -20.12
N GLN A 52 -11.43 -16.11 -18.80
CA GLN A 52 -11.02 -14.86 -18.18
C GLN A 52 -9.76 -14.33 -18.89
N PRO A 53 -9.72 -13.04 -19.26
CA PRO A 53 -8.58 -12.49 -19.97
C PRO A 53 -7.31 -12.66 -19.14
N THR A 54 -6.24 -13.16 -19.76
CA THR A 54 -4.96 -13.32 -19.06
C THR A 54 -4.32 -11.95 -18.79
N LEU A 55 -3.30 -11.89 -17.92
CA LEU A 55 -2.52 -10.67 -17.72
C LEU A 55 -1.92 -10.14 -19.04
N ALA A 56 -1.50 -11.03 -19.94
CA ALA A 56 -0.96 -10.65 -21.24
C ALA A 56 -2.05 -10.07 -22.17
N ASP A 57 -3.25 -10.64 -22.15
CA ASP A 57 -4.38 -10.11 -22.91
C ASP A 57 -4.78 -8.73 -22.40
N THR A 58 -4.86 -8.56 -21.08
CA THR A 58 -5.15 -7.28 -20.43
C THR A 58 -4.07 -6.25 -20.75
N PHE A 59 -2.80 -6.62 -20.67
CA PHE A 59 -1.67 -5.77 -21.08
C PHE A 59 -1.83 -5.29 -22.53
N ALA A 60 -2.04 -6.21 -23.47
CA ALA A 60 -2.16 -5.88 -24.89
C ALA A 60 -3.37 -4.96 -25.15
N ARG A 61 -4.49 -5.18 -24.47
CA ARG A 61 -5.68 -4.31 -24.55
C ARG A 61 -5.39 -2.92 -24.01
N LEU A 62 -4.76 -2.81 -22.84
CA LEU A 62 -4.39 -1.52 -22.25
C LEU A 62 -3.43 -0.75 -23.16
N ARG A 63 -2.40 -1.41 -23.72
CA ARG A 63 -1.45 -0.75 -24.62
C ARG A 63 -2.10 -0.26 -25.92
N ASN A 64 -3.09 -0.98 -26.43
CA ASN A 64 -3.85 -0.56 -27.61
C ASN A 64 -4.75 0.66 -27.32
N VAL A 65 -5.39 0.70 -26.15
CA VAL A 65 -6.27 1.82 -25.75
C VAL A 65 -5.46 3.06 -25.34
N PHE A 66 -4.29 2.85 -24.73
CA PHE A 66 -3.40 3.90 -24.22
C PHE A 66 -2.02 3.78 -24.88
N PRO A 67 -1.86 4.28 -26.12
CA PRO A 67 -0.59 4.20 -26.87
C PRO A 67 0.46 5.20 -26.37
N GLU A 68 0.10 6.14 -25.49
CA GLU A 68 1.03 7.12 -24.92
C GLU A 68 2.15 6.43 -24.11
N THR A 69 3.28 7.11 -23.90
CA THR A 69 4.34 6.60 -23.02
C THR A 69 3.88 6.68 -21.57
N MET A 70 4.08 5.61 -20.81
CA MET A 70 3.87 5.55 -19.36
C MET A 70 4.99 6.28 -18.59
N ARG A 71 6.10 6.61 -19.26
CA ARG A 71 7.24 7.36 -18.73
C ARG A 71 7.15 8.85 -19.05
N ASP A 72 5.95 9.41 -19.06
CA ASP A 72 5.76 10.85 -19.13
C ASP A 72 6.21 11.53 -17.82
N ALA A 73 6.48 12.83 -17.85
CA ALA A 73 7.23 13.53 -16.80
C ALA A 73 6.66 13.33 -15.39
N ASP A 74 5.33 13.23 -15.28
CA ASP A 74 4.62 13.17 -14.03
C ASP A 74 3.72 11.94 -13.89
N PHE A 75 3.92 10.87 -14.67
CA PHE A 75 3.04 9.68 -14.69
C PHE A 75 1.57 9.96 -15.08
N THR A 76 1.27 11.02 -15.83
CA THR A 76 -0.10 11.32 -16.26
C THR A 76 -0.70 10.17 -17.09
N ALA A 77 0.06 9.57 -18.00
CA ALA A 77 -0.41 8.43 -18.79
C ALA A 77 -0.70 7.20 -17.93
N LEU A 78 0.20 6.88 -17.00
CA LEU A 78 0.00 5.75 -16.08
C LEU A 78 -1.23 5.98 -15.18
N ARG A 79 -1.44 7.19 -14.65
CA ARG A 79 -2.66 7.53 -13.88
C ARG A 79 -3.93 7.43 -14.73
N LYS A 80 -3.87 7.85 -16.00
CA LYS A 80 -5.00 7.71 -16.93
C LYS A 80 -5.36 6.23 -17.14
N VAL A 81 -4.36 5.37 -17.29
CA VAL A 81 -4.53 3.91 -17.40
C VAL A 81 -5.15 3.33 -16.14
N THR A 82 -4.57 3.59 -14.97
CA THR A 82 -4.97 2.95 -13.70
C THR A 82 -6.33 3.43 -13.18
N ARG A 83 -6.83 4.55 -13.69
CA ARG A 83 -8.18 5.07 -13.43
C ARG A 83 -9.18 4.70 -14.53
N SER A 84 -8.75 4.00 -15.57
CA SER A 84 -9.63 3.58 -16.65
C SER A 84 -10.54 2.44 -16.18
N ARG A 85 -11.77 2.42 -16.70
CA ARG A 85 -12.71 1.32 -16.43
C ARG A 85 -12.12 -0.04 -16.82
N LEU A 86 -11.38 -0.11 -17.93
CA LEU A 86 -10.74 -1.35 -18.37
C LEU A 86 -9.77 -1.90 -17.31
N TYR A 87 -8.98 -1.03 -16.68
CA TYR A 87 -8.07 -1.43 -15.61
C TYR A 87 -8.80 -1.75 -14.30
N LEU A 88 -9.79 -0.94 -13.92
CA LEU A 88 -10.56 -1.17 -12.69
C LEU A 88 -11.39 -2.47 -12.75
N ASP A 89 -11.96 -2.79 -13.92
CA ASP A 89 -12.64 -4.06 -14.16
C ASP A 89 -11.67 -5.25 -14.03
N PHE A 90 -10.44 -5.12 -14.54
CA PHE A 90 -9.36 -6.11 -14.32
C PHE A 90 -9.04 -6.26 -12.83
N LEU A 91 -8.86 -5.16 -12.10
CA LEU A 91 -8.49 -5.19 -10.69
C LEU A 91 -9.58 -5.86 -9.84
N ALA A 92 -10.85 -5.55 -10.10
CA ALA A 92 -11.99 -6.16 -9.40
C ALA A 92 -12.12 -7.66 -9.68
N GLN A 93 -11.71 -8.11 -10.87
CA GLN A 93 -11.72 -9.51 -11.24
C GLN A 93 -10.56 -10.30 -10.60
N GLU A 94 -9.36 -9.74 -10.60
CA GLU A 94 -8.15 -10.39 -10.06
C GLU A 94 -8.14 -10.40 -8.52
N TYR A 95 -8.71 -9.35 -7.89
CA TYR A 95 -8.75 -9.18 -6.44
C TYR A 95 -10.20 -9.00 -5.95
N PRO A 96 -11.06 -10.04 -6.04
CA PRO A 96 -12.49 -9.92 -5.78
C PRO A 96 -12.85 -9.63 -4.31
N THR A 97 -11.92 -9.88 -3.38
CA THR A 97 -12.08 -9.59 -1.95
C THR A 97 -11.61 -8.19 -1.57
N ALA A 98 -10.90 -7.49 -2.46
CA ALA A 98 -10.45 -6.13 -2.19
C ALA A 98 -11.63 -5.15 -2.27
N PRO A 99 -11.68 -4.12 -1.41
CA PRO A 99 -12.74 -3.12 -1.48
C PRO A 99 -12.68 -2.38 -2.83
N PRO A 100 -13.82 -1.95 -3.39
CA PRO A 100 -13.83 -1.11 -4.57
C PRO A 100 -12.99 0.15 -4.35
N VAL A 101 -12.17 0.48 -5.34
CA VAL A 101 -11.31 1.67 -5.32
C VAL A 101 -11.42 2.42 -6.64
N GLU A 102 -11.28 3.73 -6.57
CA GLU A 102 -11.24 4.60 -7.75
C GLU A 102 -9.82 4.81 -8.27
N THR A 103 -8.81 4.63 -7.39
CA THR A 103 -7.41 4.88 -7.68
C THR A 103 -6.51 3.86 -6.99
N LEU A 104 -5.33 3.61 -7.57
CA LEU A 104 -4.34 2.75 -6.93
C LEU A 104 -3.72 3.41 -5.69
N GLU A 105 -3.66 4.73 -5.66
CA GLU A 105 -3.27 5.52 -4.49
C GLU A 105 -4.18 5.25 -3.28
N ALA A 106 -5.47 4.96 -3.49
CA ALA A 106 -6.36 4.50 -2.42
C ALA A 106 -6.23 3.00 -2.13
N TYR A 107 -5.88 2.21 -3.16
CA TYR A 107 -5.74 0.76 -3.06
C TYR A 107 -4.57 0.32 -2.17
N TYR A 108 -3.38 0.87 -2.38
CA TYR A 108 -2.18 0.41 -1.67
C TYR A 108 -2.24 0.67 -0.16
N GLN A 109 -3.05 1.63 0.28
CA GLN A 109 -3.28 1.94 1.69
C GLN A 109 -4.16 0.92 2.41
N ARG A 110 -4.88 0.08 1.64
CA ARG A 110 -5.90 -0.84 2.15
C ARG A 110 -5.54 -2.30 1.95
N VAL A 111 -4.63 -2.61 1.03
CA VAL A 111 -4.32 -3.97 0.61
C VAL A 111 -2.87 -4.31 0.94
N PRO A 112 -2.60 -4.83 2.14
CA PRO A 112 -1.25 -5.23 2.55
C PRO A 112 -0.77 -6.49 1.81
N ASP A 113 0.54 -6.60 1.58
CA ASP A 113 1.19 -7.86 1.17
C ASP A 113 1.24 -8.82 2.36
N GLU A 114 0.13 -9.51 2.61
CA GLU A 114 -0.04 -10.38 3.78
C GLU A 114 1.13 -11.35 4.00
N ALA A 115 1.64 -11.96 2.93
CA ALA A 115 2.72 -12.94 3.04
C ALA A 115 4.00 -12.28 3.59
N ARG A 116 4.30 -11.06 3.13
CA ARG A 116 5.44 -10.27 3.59
C ARG A 116 5.27 -9.86 5.06
N TYR A 117 4.09 -9.37 5.45
CA TYR A 117 3.82 -8.99 6.85
C TYR A 117 3.83 -10.18 7.80
N ARG A 118 3.22 -11.32 7.43
CA ARG A 118 3.23 -12.53 8.27
C ARG A 118 4.65 -13.01 8.54
N ARG A 119 5.55 -12.91 7.57
CA ARG A 119 6.97 -13.25 7.76
C ARG A 119 7.65 -12.32 8.76
N PHE A 120 7.39 -11.01 8.65
CA PHE A 120 7.91 -10.00 9.57
C PHE A 120 7.38 -10.15 10.99
N LEU A 121 6.08 -10.44 11.16
CA LEU A 121 5.42 -10.49 12.46
C LEU A 121 5.68 -11.78 13.25
N LYS A 122 6.01 -12.88 12.56
CA LYS A 122 6.19 -14.20 13.17
C LYS A 122 7.15 -14.25 14.38
N PRO A 123 8.28 -13.51 14.43
CA PRO A 123 9.17 -13.48 15.59
C PRO A 123 8.54 -12.82 16.82
N TRP A 124 7.59 -11.91 16.63
CA TRP A 124 6.93 -11.13 17.67
C TRP A 124 5.63 -11.80 18.12
N ILE A 125 4.89 -12.35 17.16
CA ILE A 125 3.60 -13.01 17.38
C ILE A 125 3.66 -14.35 16.63
N PRO A 126 3.67 -15.50 17.34
CA PRO A 126 3.83 -16.81 16.69
C PRO A 126 2.76 -17.15 15.63
N LYS A 127 1.57 -16.54 15.72
CA LYS A 127 0.46 -16.71 14.78
C LYS A 127 -0.20 -15.35 14.48
N PRO A 128 0.38 -14.51 13.61
CA PRO A 128 -0.17 -13.20 13.29
C PRO A 128 -1.56 -13.34 12.63
N LEU A 129 -2.53 -12.60 13.13
CA LEU A 129 -3.88 -12.50 12.58
C LEU A 129 -3.94 -11.41 11.49
N GLU A 130 -5.04 -11.36 10.75
CA GLU A 130 -5.30 -10.31 9.76
C GLU A 130 -5.33 -8.93 10.42
N THR A 131 -5.95 -8.80 11.59
CA THR A 131 -5.99 -7.56 12.37
C THR A 131 -4.60 -7.07 12.82
N ASP A 132 -3.64 -7.98 12.99
CA ASP A 132 -2.24 -7.59 13.29
C ASP A 132 -1.58 -6.97 12.06
N ILE A 133 -1.87 -7.52 10.88
CA ILE A 133 -1.37 -6.99 9.60
C ILE A 133 -2.00 -5.62 9.35
N GLU A 134 -3.31 -5.47 9.55
CA GLU A 134 -4.02 -4.20 9.40
C GLU A 134 -3.47 -3.11 10.32
N MET A 135 -3.09 -3.46 11.56
CA MET A 135 -2.48 -2.52 12.51
C MET A 135 -1.06 -2.10 12.07
N ILE A 136 -0.26 -3.04 11.57
CA ILE A 136 1.16 -2.80 11.26
C ILE A 136 1.34 -2.19 9.85
N HIS A 137 0.42 -2.43 8.94
CA HIS A 137 0.46 -1.88 7.58
C HIS A 137 0.67 -0.36 7.53
N PRO A 138 -0.14 0.49 8.21
CA PRO A 138 0.05 1.94 8.17
C PRO A 138 1.39 2.40 8.76
N LEU A 139 1.92 1.70 9.78
CA LEU A 139 3.24 1.97 10.35
C LEU A 139 4.35 1.72 9.33
N VAL A 140 4.27 0.61 8.60
CA VAL A 140 5.24 0.26 7.57
C VAL A 140 5.14 1.22 6.38
N LEU A 141 3.93 1.56 5.92
CA LEU A 141 3.76 2.56 4.85
C LEU A 141 4.39 3.90 5.22
N TYR A 142 4.34 4.29 6.49
CA TYR A 142 4.98 5.52 6.93
C TYR A 142 6.48 5.44 7.04
N ALA A 143 7.02 4.36 7.60
CA ALA A 143 8.46 4.14 7.61
C ALA A 143 8.99 4.17 6.16
N ARG A 144 8.29 3.53 5.21
CA ARG A 144 8.61 3.57 3.78
C ARG A 144 8.51 4.99 3.20
N ARG A 145 7.45 5.74 3.50
CA ARG A 145 7.32 7.16 3.13
C ARG A 145 8.50 7.98 3.63
N GLY A 146 8.93 7.76 4.88
CA GLY A 146 10.07 8.41 5.49
C GLY A 146 11.35 8.19 4.70
N GLU A 147 11.65 6.94 4.35
CA GLU A 147 12.80 6.56 3.52
C GLU A 147 12.75 7.23 2.14
N VAL A 148 11.59 7.29 1.48
CA VAL A 148 11.44 7.97 0.19
C VAL A 148 11.64 9.50 0.33
N ILE A 149 11.15 10.11 1.41
CA ILE A 149 11.39 11.54 1.68
C ILE A 149 12.87 11.81 1.90
N LEU A 150 13.57 10.97 2.68
CA LEU A 150 15.01 11.08 2.92
C LEU A 150 15.80 10.96 1.61
N PHE A 151 15.44 10.00 0.75
CA PHE A 151 16.03 9.88 -0.59
C PHE A 151 15.88 11.18 -1.39
N LYS A 152 14.67 11.75 -1.43
CA LYS A 152 14.43 13.01 -2.16
C LYS A 152 15.19 14.19 -1.59
N LEU A 153 15.29 14.30 -0.26
CA LEU A 153 16.05 15.36 0.41
C LEU A 153 17.55 15.28 0.08
N HIS A 154 18.08 14.07 -0.11
CA HIS A 154 19.46 13.88 -0.53
C HIS A 154 19.70 14.41 -1.96
N HIS A 155 18.71 14.25 -2.85
CA HIS A 155 18.79 14.63 -4.26
C HIS A 155 18.37 16.07 -4.55
N ASP A 156 17.47 16.64 -3.73
CA ASP A 156 17.09 18.04 -3.76
C ASP A 156 16.96 18.59 -2.33
N PRO A 157 18.04 19.17 -1.78
CA PRO A 157 18.05 19.77 -0.44
C PRO A 157 17.05 20.93 -0.28
N ASN A 158 16.56 21.53 -1.37
CA ASN A 158 15.62 22.65 -1.30
C ASN A 158 14.19 22.20 -0.92
N LEU A 159 13.92 20.89 -0.91
CA LEU A 159 12.65 20.32 -0.44
C LEU A 159 12.47 20.43 1.10
N GLY A 160 13.51 20.84 1.83
CA GLY A 160 13.63 20.77 3.30
C GLY A 160 12.35 21.01 4.10
N LEU A 161 11.73 22.18 3.98
CA LEU A 161 10.56 22.52 4.81
C LEU A 161 9.31 21.71 4.42
N ALA A 162 9.00 21.61 3.13
CA ALA A 162 7.84 20.88 2.64
C ALA A 162 7.94 19.35 2.87
N ALA A 163 9.17 18.82 2.87
CA ALA A 163 9.46 17.43 3.20
C ALA A 163 9.29 17.15 4.72
N LEU A 164 9.73 18.08 5.58
CA LEU A 164 9.57 17.96 7.03
C LEU A 164 8.10 18.08 7.45
N GLU A 165 7.32 18.97 6.83
CA GLU A 165 5.88 19.08 7.06
C GLU A 165 5.14 17.79 6.70
N GLN A 166 5.57 17.10 5.65
CA GLN A 166 5.01 15.80 5.26
C GLN A 166 5.31 14.68 6.26
N LEU A 167 6.43 14.76 6.98
CA LEU A 167 6.76 13.82 8.07
C LEU A 167 5.97 14.14 9.35
N ALA A 168 5.59 15.40 9.56
CA ALA A 168 4.88 15.86 10.76
C ALA A 168 3.34 15.66 10.72
N ASP A 169 2.81 14.74 9.90
CA ASP A 169 1.37 14.56 9.66
C ASP A 169 0.60 14.21 10.97
N PRO A 170 -0.40 15.01 11.41
CA PRO A 170 -1.09 14.79 12.69
C PRO A 170 -1.84 13.45 12.79
N LYS A 171 -2.05 12.73 11.67
CA LYS A 171 -2.63 11.38 11.67
C LYS A 171 -1.80 10.34 12.44
N TRP A 172 -0.57 10.66 12.84
CA TRP A 172 0.28 9.81 13.69
C TRP A 172 -0.26 9.59 15.10
N VAL A 173 -1.00 10.56 15.65
CA VAL A 173 -1.44 10.52 17.06
C VAL A 173 -2.37 9.33 17.32
N ASP A 174 -3.25 9.00 16.38
CA ASP A 174 -4.19 7.88 16.53
C ASP A 174 -3.51 6.51 16.37
N ILE A 175 -2.45 6.44 15.57
CA ILE A 175 -1.68 5.23 15.33
C ILE A 175 -0.86 4.86 16.57
N ASP A 176 -0.29 5.86 17.26
CA ASP A 176 0.51 5.66 18.48
C ASP A 176 -0.32 4.99 19.60
N VAL A 177 -1.54 5.49 19.84
CA VAL A 177 -2.48 4.89 20.81
C VAL A 177 -2.88 3.47 20.42
N GLY A 178 -3.08 3.21 19.13
CA GLY A 178 -3.36 1.88 18.60
C GLY A 178 -2.21 0.90 18.82
N LEU A 179 -0.97 1.36 18.61
CA LEU A 179 0.25 0.57 18.74
C LEU A 179 0.56 0.22 20.20
N GLU A 180 0.41 1.17 21.14
CA GLU A 180 0.55 0.88 22.56
C GLU A 180 -0.43 -0.22 23.01
N ARG A 181 -1.70 -0.12 22.58
CA ARG A 181 -2.71 -1.14 22.88
C ARG A 181 -2.35 -2.49 22.25
N TRP A 182 -1.79 -2.48 21.04
CA TRP A 182 -1.35 -3.68 20.35
C TRP A 182 -0.19 -4.38 21.08
N PHE A 183 0.80 -3.62 21.59
CA PHE A 183 1.88 -4.18 22.41
C PHE A 183 1.35 -4.83 23.69
N ILE A 184 0.40 -4.17 24.38
CA ILE A 184 -0.25 -4.72 25.58
C ILE A 184 -0.99 -6.03 25.26
N LEU A 185 -1.70 -6.09 24.13
CA LEU A 185 -2.46 -7.28 23.73
C LEU A 185 -1.56 -8.50 23.51
N HIS A 186 -0.34 -8.27 23.01
CA HIS A 186 0.62 -9.32 22.66
C HIS A 186 1.72 -9.53 23.70
N ASP A 187 1.59 -8.93 24.89
CA ASP A 187 2.55 -9.04 26.00
C ASP A 187 3.99 -8.63 25.60
N ILE A 188 4.10 -7.61 24.74
CA ILE A 188 5.37 -7.04 24.28
C ILE A 188 5.80 -5.97 25.28
N ASP A 189 6.95 -6.15 25.92
CA ASP A 189 7.45 -5.22 26.93
C ASP A 189 8.15 -3.98 26.32
N MET A 190 8.63 -3.06 27.16
CA MET A 190 9.25 -1.82 26.69
C MET A 190 10.61 -2.05 26.01
N ALA A 191 11.38 -3.07 26.40
CA ALA A 191 12.63 -3.41 25.74
C ALA A 191 12.36 -4.02 24.36
N ASP A 192 11.36 -4.90 24.27
CA ASP A 192 10.89 -5.50 23.03
C ASP A 192 10.24 -4.47 22.10
N ASN A 193 9.60 -3.42 22.63
CA ASN A 193 9.09 -2.30 21.82
C ASN A 193 10.22 -1.59 21.06
N VAL A 194 11.35 -1.29 21.70
CA VAL A 194 12.50 -0.68 21.01
C VAL A 194 13.04 -1.60 19.92
N LEU A 195 13.18 -2.89 20.21
CA LEU A 195 13.63 -3.88 19.22
C LEU A 195 12.63 -4.02 18.06
N PHE A 196 11.32 -3.94 18.35
CA PHE A 196 10.26 -3.99 17.36
C PHE A 196 10.31 -2.78 16.44
N ALA A 197 10.47 -1.58 17.00
CA ALA A 197 10.59 -0.35 16.23
C ALA A 197 11.81 -0.38 15.29
N ASP A 198 12.97 -0.82 15.79
CA ASP A 198 14.17 -0.99 14.97
C ASP A 198 13.95 -2.03 13.85
N ALA A 199 13.30 -3.16 14.18
CA ALA A 199 12.99 -4.20 13.19
C ALA A 199 11.96 -3.73 12.14
N LEU A 200 10.99 -2.91 12.52
CA LEU A 200 9.99 -2.34 11.62
C LEU A 200 10.63 -1.37 10.62
N LEU A 201 11.55 -0.52 11.08
CA LEU A 201 12.33 0.37 10.21
C LEU A 201 13.20 -0.42 9.24
N LEU A 202 13.90 -1.44 9.73
CA LEU A 202 14.71 -2.32 8.87
C LEU A 202 13.83 -3.05 7.86
N PHE A 203 12.68 -3.57 8.27
CA PHE A 203 11.72 -4.22 7.39
C PHE A 203 11.20 -3.27 6.30
N ALA A 204 10.88 -2.01 6.65
CA ALA A 204 10.47 -0.99 5.68
C ALA A 204 11.58 -0.72 4.65
N LYS A 205 12.82 -0.57 5.09
CA LYS A 205 13.99 -0.33 4.21
C LYS A 205 14.25 -1.51 3.28
N GLU A 206 14.35 -2.73 3.82
CA GLU A 206 14.61 -3.92 3.00
C GLU A 206 13.45 -4.24 2.05
N SER A 207 12.22 -3.96 2.46
CA SER A 207 11.06 -4.14 1.58
C SER A 207 11.04 -3.13 0.43
N LEU A 208 11.49 -1.88 0.64
CA LEU A 208 11.64 -0.89 -0.43
C LEU A 208 12.73 -1.32 -1.42
N ARG A 209 13.85 -1.80 -0.89
CA ARG A 209 14.95 -2.33 -1.71
C ARG A 209 14.54 -3.54 -2.53
N ALA A 210 13.84 -4.50 -1.93
CA ALA A 210 13.31 -5.65 -2.66
C ALA A 210 12.33 -5.24 -3.78
N ASP A 211 11.51 -4.21 -3.55
CA ASP A 211 10.62 -3.68 -4.59
C ASP A 211 11.42 -2.95 -5.69
N ALA A 212 12.47 -2.21 -5.35
CA ALA A 212 13.37 -1.58 -6.32
C ALA A 212 14.11 -2.59 -7.20
N ILE A 213 14.69 -3.65 -6.60
CA ILE A 213 15.33 -4.76 -7.34
C ILE A 213 14.33 -5.39 -8.32
N TRP A 214 13.12 -5.70 -7.84
CA TRP A 214 12.08 -6.28 -8.69
C TRP A 214 11.65 -5.35 -9.84
N LEU A 215 11.57 -4.03 -9.60
CA LEU A 215 11.27 -3.04 -10.63
C LEU A 215 12.40 -2.94 -11.65
N HIS A 216 13.65 -2.91 -11.20
CA HIS A 216 14.82 -2.88 -12.06
C HIS A 216 14.85 -4.11 -12.98
N GLU A 217 14.68 -5.31 -12.44
CA GLU A 217 14.58 -6.55 -13.23
C GLU A 217 13.42 -6.50 -14.24
N LEU A 218 12.26 -5.94 -13.83
CA LEU A 218 11.11 -5.77 -14.70
C LEU A 218 11.39 -4.78 -15.85
N PHE A 219 12.12 -3.71 -15.57
CA PHE A 219 12.49 -2.70 -16.56
C PHE A 219 13.58 -3.18 -17.51
N GLU A 220 14.52 -4.00 -17.05
CA GLU A 220 15.47 -4.69 -17.93
C GLU A 220 14.76 -5.66 -18.87
N ALA A 221 13.76 -6.40 -18.37
CA ALA A 221 13.04 -7.40 -19.16
C ALA A 221 12.09 -6.79 -20.22
N HIS A 222 11.47 -5.65 -19.92
CA HIS A 222 10.38 -5.11 -20.74
C HIS A 222 10.61 -3.67 -21.21
N GLY A 223 11.70 -3.02 -20.80
CA GLY A 223 11.87 -1.57 -20.90
C GLY A 223 11.04 -0.84 -19.84
N SER A 224 11.48 0.35 -19.44
CA SER A 224 10.81 1.13 -18.39
C SER A 224 9.36 1.53 -18.73
N ASP A 225 9.07 1.75 -20.02
CA ASP A 225 7.74 2.19 -20.47
C ASP A 225 6.68 1.09 -20.26
N ASP A 226 6.89 -0.07 -20.89
CA ASP A 226 6.01 -1.23 -20.73
C ASP A 226 6.15 -1.85 -19.33
N GLY A 227 7.32 -1.76 -18.71
CA GLY A 227 7.58 -2.22 -17.36
C GLY A 227 6.70 -1.52 -16.31
N LEU A 228 6.43 -0.23 -16.45
CA LEU A 228 5.48 0.49 -15.57
C LEU A 228 4.05 -0.06 -15.69
N LEU A 229 3.61 -0.38 -16.91
CA LEU A 229 2.30 -0.99 -17.13
C LEU A 229 2.24 -2.43 -16.58
N TRP A 230 3.31 -3.21 -16.78
CA TRP A 230 3.43 -4.53 -16.16
C TRP A 230 3.44 -4.47 -14.65
N CYS A 231 4.06 -3.45 -14.05
CA CYS A 231 4.03 -3.20 -12.62
C CYS A 231 2.58 -2.98 -12.15
N ALA A 232 1.82 -2.13 -12.84
CA ALA A 232 0.41 -1.89 -12.51
C ALA A 232 -0.43 -3.16 -12.53
N LEU A 233 -0.15 -4.09 -13.45
CA LEU A 233 -0.89 -5.36 -13.54
C LEU A 233 -0.45 -6.38 -12.48
N ARG A 234 0.85 -6.49 -12.20
CA ARG A 234 1.41 -7.54 -11.33
C ARG A 234 1.50 -7.15 -9.85
N LYS A 235 1.71 -5.86 -9.57
CA LYS A 235 1.83 -5.30 -8.22
C LYS A 235 1.07 -3.96 -8.13
N PRO A 236 -0.28 -3.97 -8.15
CA PRO A 236 -1.11 -2.77 -8.11
C PRO A 236 -0.85 -1.89 -6.87
N ALA A 237 -0.63 -2.51 -5.70
CA ALA A 237 -0.29 -1.78 -4.47
C ALA A 237 1.05 -1.03 -4.60
N LEU A 238 2.10 -1.66 -5.15
CA LEU A 238 3.38 -1.00 -5.39
C LEU A 238 3.21 0.18 -6.37
N THR A 239 2.40 0.01 -7.42
CA THR A 239 2.11 1.12 -8.34
C THR A 239 1.39 2.27 -7.64
N GLY A 240 0.43 1.97 -6.76
CA GLY A 240 -0.25 2.98 -5.95
C GLY A 240 0.69 3.76 -5.03
N GLU A 241 1.63 3.05 -4.40
CA GLU A 241 2.67 3.65 -3.57
C GLU A 241 3.58 4.57 -4.40
N ILE A 242 4.05 4.11 -5.57
CA ILE A 242 4.86 4.91 -6.50
C ILE A 242 4.12 6.19 -6.91
N LEU A 243 2.87 6.07 -7.36
CA LEU A 243 2.06 7.20 -7.80
C LEU A 243 1.75 8.19 -6.68
N THR A 244 1.80 7.75 -5.42
CA THR A 244 1.60 8.60 -4.24
C THR A 244 2.88 9.32 -3.84
N HIS A 245 4.01 8.62 -3.89
CA HIS A 245 5.27 9.16 -3.38
C HIS A 245 6.14 9.80 -4.44
N PHE A 246 5.91 9.57 -5.73
CA PHE A 246 6.68 10.18 -6.81
C PHE A 246 5.77 11.00 -7.73
N SER A 247 6.03 12.31 -7.78
CA SER A 247 5.38 13.25 -8.70
C SER A 247 6.19 13.44 -9.99
N ASP A 248 7.42 12.93 -10.02
CA ASP A 248 8.36 13.06 -11.14
C ASP A 248 8.93 11.68 -11.47
N THR A 249 8.80 11.29 -12.74
CA THR A 249 9.20 9.97 -13.22
C THR A 249 10.71 9.80 -13.23
N ALA A 250 11.48 10.87 -13.48
CA ALA A 250 12.94 10.80 -13.47
C ALA A 250 13.46 10.48 -12.06
N THR A 251 12.97 11.18 -11.04
CA THR A 251 13.29 10.93 -9.63
C THR A 251 12.95 9.50 -9.21
N PHE A 252 11.80 8.97 -9.67
CA PHE A 252 11.44 7.57 -9.42
C PHE A 252 12.42 6.60 -10.07
N LEU A 253 12.79 6.81 -11.34
CA LEU A 253 13.71 5.91 -12.02
C LEU A 253 15.11 5.94 -11.37
N THR A 254 15.59 7.11 -10.96
CA THR A 254 16.83 7.20 -10.15
C THR A 254 16.70 6.44 -8.84
N TRP A 255 15.55 6.54 -8.15
CA TRP A 255 15.30 5.78 -6.94
C TRP A 255 15.36 4.27 -7.17
N VAL A 256 14.80 3.76 -8.28
CA VAL A 256 14.87 2.34 -8.63
C VAL A 256 16.32 1.88 -8.79
N GLU A 257 17.11 2.59 -9.61
CA GLU A 257 18.51 2.23 -9.88
C GLU A 257 19.37 2.27 -8.61
N GLU A 258 19.30 3.35 -7.83
CA GLU A 258 20.14 3.48 -6.64
C GLU A 258 19.74 2.48 -5.55
N LYS A 259 18.44 2.26 -5.34
CA LYS A 259 17.97 1.29 -4.34
C LYS A 259 18.24 -0.15 -4.74
N SER A 260 18.22 -0.49 -6.03
CA SER A 260 18.58 -1.84 -6.46
C SER A 260 20.06 -2.16 -6.25
N ASP A 261 20.92 -1.14 -6.33
CA ASP A 261 22.37 -1.28 -6.19
C ASP A 261 22.86 -1.18 -4.74
N GLU A 262 22.03 -0.74 -3.80
CA GLU A 262 22.36 -0.78 -2.38
C GLU A 262 22.70 -2.21 -1.95
N THR A 263 23.70 -2.40 -1.08
CA THR A 263 24.05 -3.70 -0.49
C THR A 263 23.28 -3.95 0.80
N GLU A 264 22.98 -5.21 1.13
CA GLU A 264 22.41 -5.59 2.45
C GLU A 264 23.37 -5.10 3.55
N GLN A 265 22.86 -4.28 4.48
CA GLN A 265 23.62 -3.74 5.61
C GLN A 265 23.39 -4.57 6.88
#